data_AF-A0A7L5Y867-F1
#
_entry.id   AF-A0A7L5Y867-F1
#
_cell.length_a   1.000
_cell.length_b   1.000
_cell.length_c   1.000
_cell.angle_alpha   90.00
_cell.angle_beta   90.00
_cell.angle_gamma   90.00
#
_symmetry.space_group_name_H-M   'P 1'
#
loop_
_entity.id
_entity.type
_entity.pdbx_description
1 polymer ?
#
loop_
_entity_poly.entity_id
_entity_poly.type
_entity_poly.pdbx_seq_one_letter_code
_entity_poly.pdbx_strand_id
1 'polypeptide(L)'
;MVLAFVLLCAAVLAWAQPQTQPTPAARVWIDEGAQASPDEALAQLAGPAAQAYAPQTVWPFASGRALWFSLPVPEFGQRVAVSVPYPGVGRVEIFWRESPDGPWQTRRAGDSVANAQWPLAFLYPVFLLERSPASVLLRVQHNIPTALPVDVETAVDFAVRAQKLVLIVGGYLGVVALLLVLSATHAFVYRQGLFLLYALDVVTLALTQMALLGAAARFLWSDAPVWADRAPSVFPMLAVVTATWLVRALVQPLPWRWVDGLLLVWMGIGAALALRFAWMGLTPDLLVANLYFMLSMPLFLSVLVWHALRRSSASWWFVAGKTAVLLSAGVVAASNVGWLPRSFWTPYIAQAGSALEIPLLLFGLLYRSRRERELQVRRASLQTADPTTGLLNERVALERLAHAIERAQAQAADPQDQRVALCVRLRDLPAIESEQGRGGRNTALVHAASALLQVAQPGDTVGRGRESDFLLLPEAPLSRDKAQSLAVRIVAQGLSRAFRTVERGRGLRLQVCVARGLAAWPDAPTLLSELQTGLDELARTPRRGVQVLEPPAGA
;
A
#
# COMPACT_ATOMS: atom_id res chain seq x y z
N MET A 1 11.12 5.25 11.45
CA MET A 1 10.21 4.08 11.51
C MET A 1 10.72 2.90 10.70
N VAL A 2 10.94 3.02 9.38
CA VAL A 2 11.45 1.91 8.53
C VAL A 2 12.80 1.37 9.01
N LEU A 3 13.77 2.24 9.32
CA LEU A 3 15.08 1.81 9.85
C LEU A 3 14.95 1.04 11.18
N ALA A 4 14.08 1.49 12.08
CA ALA A 4 13.83 0.81 13.35
C ALA A 4 13.17 -0.57 13.14
N PHE A 5 12.28 -0.70 12.16
CA PHE A 5 11.68 -1.98 11.79
C PHE A 5 12.71 -2.93 11.16
N VAL A 6 13.58 -2.44 10.28
CA VAL A 6 14.68 -3.23 9.70
C VAL A 6 15.65 -3.69 10.79
N LEU A 7 16.01 -2.82 11.73
CA LEU A 7 16.87 -3.17 12.88
C LEU A 7 16.19 -4.18 13.81
N LEU A 8 14.87 -4.06 14.03
CA LEU A 8 14.10 -5.03 14.78
C LEU A 8 14.10 -6.40 14.08
N CYS A 9 13.85 -6.45 12.77
CA CYS A 9 13.96 -7.68 11.99
C CYS A 9 15.37 -8.27 12.09
N ALA A 10 16.42 -7.48 11.91
CA ALA A 10 17.80 -7.94 12.03
C ALA A 10 18.13 -8.46 13.44
N ALA A 11 17.62 -7.82 14.49
CA ALA A 11 17.79 -8.26 15.88
C ALA A 11 17.02 -9.56 16.17
N VAL A 12 15.80 -9.70 15.66
CA VAL A 12 15.01 -10.94 15.76
C VAL A 12 15.70 -12.09 15.04
N LEU A 13 16.27 -11.82 13.86
CA LEU A 13 17.07 -12.80 13.13
C LEU A 13 18.29 -13.16 13.99
N ALA A 14 19.12 -12.19 14.42
CA ALA A 14 20.30 -12.47 15.24
C ALA A 14 20.00 -13.28 16.52
N TRP A 15 18.91 -12.99 17.23
CA TRP A 15 18.47 -13.72 18.43
C TRP A 15 18.04 -15.18 18.15
N ALA A 16 17.59 -15.44 16.93
CA ALA A 16 17.11 -16.74 16.50
C ALA A 16 18.18 -17.61 15.83
N GLN A 17 19.43 -17.14 15.70
CA GLN A 17 20.52 -18.01 15.26
C GLN A 17 20.70 -19.18 16.23
N PRO A 18 20.61 -20.43 15.75
CA PRO A 18 20.99 -21.57 16.55
C PRO A 18 22.50 -21.55 16.81
N GLN A 19 22.92 -22.08 17.97
CA GLN A 19 24.33 -22.40 18.18
C GLN A 19 24.74 -23.43 17.11
N THR A 20 25.90 -23.23 16.48
CA THR A 20 26.40 -24.08 15.39
C THR A 20 26.41 -25.55 15.83
N GLN A 21 25.51 -26.35 15.24
CA GLN A 21 25.46 -27.77 15.51
C GLN A 21 26.49 -28.50 14.65
N PRO A 22 27.17 -29.52 15.20
CA PRO A 22 28.03 -30.38 14.41
C PRO A 22 27.16 -31.10 13.39
N THR A 23 27.51 -30.97 12.11
CA THR A 23 27.00 -31.84 11.06
C THR A 23 27.16 -33.29 11.52
N PRO A 24 26.08 -34.10 11.53
CA PRO A 24 26.24 -35.52 11.89
C PRO A 24 27.24 -36.14 10.91
N ALA A 25 28.17 -36.95 11.41
CA ALA A 25 29.13 -37.71 10.60
C ALA A 25 28.40 -38.86 9.87
N ALA A 26 27.37 -38.50 9.11
CA ALA A 26 26.46 -39.41 8.46
C ALA A 26 27.05 -39.92 7.15
N ARG A 27 26.63 -41.12 6.77
CA ARG A 27 26.93 -41.71 5.46
C ARG A 27 25.66 -41.76 4.63
N VAL A 28 25.80 -41.54 3.33
CA VAL A 28 24.69 -41.51 2.37
C VAL A 28 24.91 -42.55 1.30
N TRP A 29 23.86 -43.30 0.97
CA TRP A 29 23.83 -44.25 -0.13
C TRP A 29 22.60 -44.00 -1.00
N ILE A 30 22.78 -44.11 -2.32
CA ILE A 30 21.73 -43.90 -3.31
C ILE A 30 21.21 -45.28 -3.75
N ASP A 31 19.96 -45.55 -3.42
CA ASP A 31 19.19 -46.69 -3.90
C ASP A 31 18.49 -46.29 -5.21
N GLU A 32 19.06 -46.74 -6.34
CA GLU A 32 18.56 -46.44 -7.69
C GLU A 32 17.17 -47.02 -7.97
N GLY A 33 16.75 -48.07 -7.24
CA GLY A 33 15.47 -48.75 -7.44
C GLY A 33 14.39 -48.40 -6.42
N ALA A 34 14.74 -47.68 -5.35
CA ALA A 34 13.86 -47.39 -4.22
C ALA A 34 13.15 -48.65 -3.67
N GLN A 35 13.83 -49.80 -3.63
CA GLN A 35 13.28 -51.07 -3.12
C GLN A 35 14.12 -51.70 -2.01
N ALA A 36 15.27 -51.11 -1.67
CA ALA A 36 16.15 -51.69 -0.66
C ALA A 36 15.46 -51.81 0.71
N SER A 37 15.74 -52.91 1.39
CA SER A 37 15.36 -53.11 2.80
C SER A 37 16.32 -52.35 3.74
N PRO A 38 15.90 -52.05 5.00
CA PRO A 38 16.78 -51.40 5.97
C PRO A 38 18.09 -52.16 6.22
N ASP A 39 18.06 -53.50 6.21
CA ASP A 39 19.25 -54.33 6.43
C ASP A 39 20.24 -54.27 5.25
N GLU A 40 19.73 -54.33 4.02
CA GLU A 40 20.54 -54.12 2.81
C GLU A 40 21.14 -52.71 2.76
N ALA A 41 20.34 -51.71 3.10
CA ALA A 41 20.79 -50.32 3.15
C ALA A 41 21.92 -50.14 4.18
N LEU A 42 21.80 -50.73 5.37
CA LEU A 42 22.83 -50.69 6.40
C LEU A 42 24.16 -51.30 5.91
N ALA A 43 24.08 -52.45 5.22
CA ALA A 43 25.26 -53.12 4.64
C ALA A 43 25.94 -52.25 3.57
N GLN A 44 25.16 -51.64 2.67
CA GLN A 44 25.69 -50.75 1.63
C GLN A 44 26.30 -49.46 2.20
N LEU A 45 25.70 -48.91 3.27
CA LEU A 45 26.21 -47.72 3.98
C LEU A 45 27.53 -47.98 4.74
N ALA A 46 27.78 -49.23 5.14
CA ALA A 46 29.06 -49.64 5.71
C ALA A 46 30.14 -49.87 4.63
N GLY A 47 29.72 -50.23 3.42
CA GLY A 47 30.58 -50.52 2.28
C GLY A 47 31.17 -49.29 1.56
N PRO A 48 31.95 -49.52 0.48
CA PRO A 48 32.62 -48.46 -0.28
C PRO A 48 31.67 -47.60 -1.14
N ALA A 49 30.42 -48.04 -1.34
CA ALA A 49 29.42 -47.30 -2.10
C ALA A 49 28.85 -46.07 -1.35
N ALA A 50 29.13 -45.96 -0.05
CA ALA A 50 28.64 -44.89 0.80
C ALA A 50 29.47 -43.60 0.64
N GLN A 51 28.79 -42.47 0.49
CA GLN A 51 29.40 -41.15 0.42
C GLN A 51 29.29 -40.43 1.78
N ALA A 52 30.25 -39.56 2.10
CA ALA A 52 30.16 -38.73 3.30
C ALA A 52 29.04 -37.69 3.13
N TYR A 53 28.19 -37.56 4.15
CA TYR A 53 27.15 -36.55 4.17
C TYR A 53 27.75 -35.15 4.36
N ALA A 54 27.30 -34.21 3.53
CA ALA A 54 27.51 -32.79 3.74
C ALA A 54 26.18 -32.04 3.53
N PRO A 55 25.79 -31.11 4.43
CA PRO A 55 24.47 -30.44 4.38
C PRO A 55 24.21 -29.63 3.11
N GLN A 56 25.28 -29.19 2.45
CA GLN A 56 25.21 -28.33 1.27
C GLN A 56 25.25 -29.12 -0.05
N THR A 57 25.50 -30.42 -0.01
CA THR A 57 25.55 -31.25 -1.22
C THR A 57 24.16 -31.38 -1.81
N VAL A 58 24.00 -30.99 -3.07
CA VAL A 58 22.77 -31.22 -3.83
C VAL A 58 22.73 -32.67 -4.27
N TRP A 59 21.80 -33.43 -3.71
CA TRP A 59 21.67 -34.85 -4.02
C TRP A 59 20.82 -35.06 -5.28
N PRO A 60 21.16 -36.04 -6.14
CA PRO A 60 20.49 -36.29 -7.42
C PRO A 60 19.18 -37.08 -7.23
N PHE A 61 18.26 -36.51 -6.46
CA PHE A 61 16.89 -37.01 -6.29
C PHE A 61 16.19 -37.08 -7.66
N ALA A 62 15.54 -38.20 -7.92
CA ALA A 62 14.75 -38.44 -9.13
C ALA A 62 13.60 -39.39 -8.83
N SER A 63 12.56 -39.35 -9.65
CA SER A 63 11.44 -40.29 -9.58
C SER A 63 11.94 -41.73 -9.67
N GLY A 64 11.79 -42.51 -8.59
CA GLY A 64 12.24 -43.89 -8.49
C GLY A 64 13.53 -44.12 -7.68
N ARG A 65 14.21 -43.06 -7.23
CA ARG A 65 15.39 -43.17 -6.36
C ARG A 65 15.05 -42.92 -4.89
N ALA A 66 15.72 -43.62 -3.99
CA ALA A 66 15.69 -43.34 -2.56
C ALA A 66 17.11 -43.07 -2.05
N LEU A 67 17.27 -42.09 -1.18
CA LEU A 67 18.52 -41.86 -0.47
C LEU A 67 18.41 -42.40 0.95
N TRP A 68 19.40 -43.18 1.34
CA TRP A 68 19.53 -43.72 2.68
C TRP A 68 20.63 -42.99 3.42
N PHE A 69 20.37 -42.55 4.64
CA PHE A 69 21.33 -41.90 5.53
C PHE A 69 21.53 -42.77 6.77
N SER A 70 22.78 -43.10 7.10
CA SER A 70 23.15 -43.66 8.41
C SER A 70 23.51 -42.51 9.34
N LEU A 71 22.74 -42.35 10.42
CA LEU A 71 22.93 -41.28 11.38
C LEU A 71 23.59 -41.84 12.65
N PRO A 72 24.83 -41.44 12.97
CA PRO A 72 25.38 -41.72 14.29
C PRO A 72 24.62 -40.87 15.30
N VAL A 73 23.77 -41.51 16.11
CA VAL A 73 23.09 -40.84 17.21
C VAL A 73 23.99 -40.93 18.44
N PRO A 74 24.51 -39.81 18.96
CA PRO A 74 25.27 -39.82 20.20
C PRO A 74 24.44 -40.41 21.34
N GLU A 75 25.11 -41.08 22.29
CA GLU A 75 24.49 -41.50 23.55
C GLU A 75 24.15 -40.27 24.40
N PHE A 76 23.00 -39.65 24.12
CA PHE A 76 22.60 -38.42 24.80
C PHE A 76 22.03 -38.66 26.20
N GLY A 77 21.84 -39.91 26.64
CA GLY A 77 21.17 -40.24 27.92
C GLY A 77 19.76 -39.64 28.06
N GLN A 78 19.24 -39.04 26.99
CA GLN A 78 18.04 -38.22 26.91
C GLN A 78 17.38 -38.44 25.53
N ARG A 79 16.15 -37.95 25.37
CA ARG A 79 15.39 -38.03 24.12
C ARG A 79 16.08 -37.23 23.01
N VAL A 80 16.16 -37.80 21.82
CA VAL A 80 16.82 -37.21 20.64
C VAL A 80 15.77 -36.82 19.60
N ALA A 81 15.94 -35.64 19.00
CA ALA A 81 15.18 -35.18 17.86
C ALA A 81 16.02 -35.31 16.59
N VAL A 82 15.52 -36.11 15.64
CA VAL A 82 16.06 -36.16 14.26
C VAL A 82 15.14 -35.31 13.40
N SER A 83 15.67 -34.23 12.85
CA SER A 83 14.88 -33.28 12.07
C SER A 83 15.43 -33.11 10.66
N VAL A 84 14.52 -32.95 9.70
CA VAL A 84 14.83 -32.64 8.31
C VAL A 84 14.20 -31.28 8.03
N PRO A 85 14.92 -30.15 8.21
CA PRO A 85 14.36 -28.81 8.10
C PRO A 85 14.16 -28.38 6.63
N TYR A 86 13.36 -29.17 5.91
CA TYR A 86 12.91 -28.92 4.55
C TYR A 86 11.42 -29.31 4.46
N PRO A 87 10.50 -28.33 4.51
CA PRO A 87 9.05 -28.61 4.56
C PRO A 87 8.54 -29.45 3.39
N GLY A 88 8.96 -29.13 2.16
CA GLY A 88 8.47 -29.78 0.92
C GLY A 88 9.21 -31.06 0.55
N VAL A 89 9.61 -31.89 1.53
CA VAL A 89 10.26 -33.17 1.27
C VAL A 89 9.19 -34.22 0.97
N GLY A 90 9.39 -35.00 -0.11
CA GLY A 90 8.33 -35.89 -0.64
C GLY A 90 7.91 -37.00 0.34
N ARG A 91 8.85 -37.87 0.71
CA ARG A 91 8.64 -38.92 1.71
C ARG A 91 9.90 -39.13 2.52
N VAL A 92 9.75 -39.11 3.84
CA VAL A 92 10.80 -39.38 4.80
C VAL A 92 10.35 -40.51 5.71
N GLU A 93 11.14 -41.57 5.77
CA GLU A 93 10.93 -42.69 6.67
C GLU A 93 12.14 -42.80 7.60
N ILE A 94 11.91 -42.88 8.89
CA ILE A 94 12.96 -43.19 9.86
C ILE A 94 12.81 -44.65 10.29
N PHE A 95 13.93 -45.37 10.27
CA PHE A 95 14.05 -46.73 10.77
C PHE A 95 15.02 -46.72 11.94
N TRP A 96 14.63 -47.28 13.08
CA TRP A 96 15.53 -47.43 14.23
C TRP A 96 15.34 -48.78 14.91
N ARG A 97 16.40 -49.26 15.56
CA ARG A 97 16.40 -50.48 16.39
C ARG A 97 17.11 -50.23 17.71
N GLU A 98 16.56 -50.75 18.80
CA GLU A 98 17.13 -50.59 20.14
C GLU A 98 18.36 -51.48 20.37
N SER A 99 18.37 -52.67 19.75
CA SER A 99 19.47 -53.64 19.76
C SER A 99 19.85 -53.99 18.32
N PRO A 100 21.12 -54.34 18.01
CA PRO A 100 21.54 -54.75 16.67
C PRO A 100 20.67 -55.86 16.06
N ASP A 101 20.19 -56.81 16.87
CA ASP A 101 19.35 -57.93 16.40
C ASP A 101 17.85 -57.71 16.65
N GLY A 102 17.44 -56.51 17.07
CA GLY A 102 16.05 -56.17 17.32
C GLY A 102 15.27 -55.83 16.05
N PRO A 103 13.91 -55.89 16.09
CA PRO A 103 13.08 -55.52 14.94
C PRO A 103 13.20 -54.03 14.62
N TRP A 104 13.16 -53.70 13.33
CA TRP A 104 13.11 -52.31 12.87
C TRP A 104 11.76 -51.66 13.20
N GLN A 105 11.80 -50.56 13.95
CA GLN A 105 10.66 -49.68 14.12
C GLN A 105 10.66 -48.61 13.03
N THR A 106 9.49 -48.26 12.49
CA THR A 106 9.36 -47.32 11.37
C THR A 106 8.36 -46.21 11.68
N ARG A 107 8.71 -44.98 11.31
CA ARG A 107 7.81 -43.82 11.31
C ARG A 107 7.97 -43.06 10.00
N ARG A 108 6.89 -42.39 9.55
CA ARG A 108 6.81 -41.72 8.24
C ARG A 108 6.36 -40.28 8.37
N ALA A 109 6.91 -39.41 7.53
CA ALA A 109 6.54 -38.00 7.40
C ALA A 109 6.86 -37.50 5.97
N GLY A 110 6.54 -36.23 5.67
CA GLY A 110 6.72 -35.61 4.36
C GLY A 110 5.39 -35.40 3.61
N ASP A 111 5.45 -34.83 2.41
CA ASP A 111 4.29 -34.38 1.63
C ASP A 111 3.34 -35.52 1.21
N SER A 112 3.84 -36.75 1.15
CA SER A 112 3.03 -37.95 0.88
C SER A 112 2.12 -38.38 2.04
N VAL A 113 2.30 -37.82 3.23
CA VAL A 113 1.54 -38.16 4.44
C VAL A 113 0.91 -36.90 5.02
N ALA A 114 -0.38 -36.98 5.38
CA ALA A 114 -1.07 -35.86 6.03
C ALA A 114 -0.31 -35.38 7.28
N ASN A 115 -0.12 -34.08 7.44
CA ASN A 115 0.65 -33.50 8.55
C ASN A 115 0.08 -33.90 9.91
N ALA A 116 -1.24 -34.07 10.02
CA ALA A 116 -1.91 -34.56 11.23
C ALA A 116 -1.48 -35.98 11.66
N GLN A 117 -0.99 -36.80 10.72
CA GLN A 117 -0.54 -38.17 10.96
C GLN A 117 0.97 -38.27 11.18
N TRP A 118 1.69 -37.14 11.12
CA TRP A 118 3.12 -37.15 11.38
C TRP A 118 3.39 -37.48 12.86
N PRO A 119 4.49 -38.19 13.16
CA PRO A 119 4.90 -38.51 14.54
C PRO A 119 4.97 -37.29 15.46
N LEU A 120 5.37 -36.16 14.91
CA LEU A 120 5.25 -34.85 15.51
C LEU A 120 4.70 -33.89 14.45
N ALA A 121 3.48 -33.40 14.65
CA ALA A 121 2.85 -32.44 13.75
C ALA A 121 3.54 -31.07 13.85
N PHE A 122 4.55 -30.87 13.01
CA PHE A 122 5.38 -29.67 12.96
C PHE A 122 5.49 -29.10 11.54
N LEU A 123 6.23 -28.00 11.37
CA LEU A 123 6.37 -27.30 10.08
C LEU A 123 7.20 -28.07 9.05
N TYR A 124 8.06 -28.97 9.51
CA TYR A 124 8.89 -29.87 8.72
C TYR A 124 9.02 -31.22 9.44
N PRO A 125 9.45 -32.29 8.78
CA PRO A 125 9.54 -33.62 9.39
C PRO A 125 10.48 -33.68 10.60
N VAL A 126 9.96 -34.17 11.72
CA VAL A 126 10.70 -34.37 12.97
C VAL A 126 10.32 -35.70 13.58
N PHE A 127 11.33 -36.44 14.03
CA PHE A 127 11.18 -37.72 14.70
C PHE A 127 11.80 -37.65 16.09
N LEU A 128 10.99 -37.88 17.11
CA LEU A 128 11.43 -37.97 18.50
C LEU A 128 11.71 -39.44 18.85
N LEU A 129 12.94 -39.72 19.27
CA LEU A 129 13.40 -41.02 19.73
C LEU A 129 13.52 -40.98 21.27
N GLU A 130 12.88 -41.95 21.94
CA GLU A 130 12.81 -41.96 23.42
C GLU A 130 14.11 -42.37 24.10
N ARG A 131 14.94 -43.16 23.41
CA ARG A 131 16.24 -43.68 23.84
C ARG A 131 17.25 -43.51 22.72
N SER A 132 18.55 -43.52 23.02
CA SER A 132 19.62 -43.60 22.01
C SER A 132 19.62 -45.00 21.39
N PRO A 133 19.14 -45.18 20.15
CA PRO A 133 19.05 -46.49 19.53
C PRO A 133 20.41 -46.94 18.98
N ALA A 134 20.61 -48.25 18.84
CA ALA A 134 21.85 -48.83 18.33
C ALA A 134 22.10 -48.52 16.85
N SER A 135 21.05 -48.31 16.05
CA SER A 135 21.17 -47.91 14.65
C SER A 135 19.99 -47.06 14.21
N VAL A 136 20.26 -45.96 13.51
CA VAL A 136 19.24 -45.10 12.89
C VAL A 136 19.53 -44.94 11.40
N LEU A 137 18.53 -45.28 10.60
CA LEU A 137 18.53 -45.07 9.16
C LEU A 137 17.41 -44.09 8.79
N LEU A 138 17.72 -43.14 7.93
CA LEU A 138 16.74 -42.25 7.33
C LEU A 138 16.64 -42.58 5.85
N ARG A 139 15.44 -42.84 5.35
CA ARG A 139 15.15 -43.03 3.94
C ARG A 139 14.38 -41.84 3.41
N VAL A 140 14.88 -41.22 2.36
CA VAL A 140 14.27 -40.05 1.74
C VAL A 140 14.00 -40.30 0.26
N GLN A 141 12.76 -40.10 -0.15
CA GLN A 141 12.35 -40.07 -1.55
C GLN A 141 11.85 -38.67 -1.88
N HIS A 142 12.43 -38.07 -2.90
CA HIS A 142 12.05 -36.75 -3.38
C HIS A 142 12.25 -36.70 -4.90
N ASN A 143 11.51 -35.83 -5.57
CA ASN A 143 11.46 -35.80 -7.04
C ASN A 143 12.35 -34.72 -7.65
N ILE A 144 12.96 -33.86 -6.82
CA ILE A 144 13.70 -32.68 -7.26
C ILE A 144 15.10 -32.70 -6.63
N PRO A 145 16.18 -32.54 -7.43
CA PRO A 145 17.53 -32.41 -6.90
C PRO A 145 17.61 -31.28 -5.86
N THR A 146 17.96 -31.62 -4.62
CA THR A 146 17.87 -30.69 -3.49
C THR A 146 18.96 -31.00 -2.46
N ALA A 147 19.54 -29.96 -1.89
CA ALA A 147 20.37 -30.07 -0.69
C ALA A 147 19.46 -30.30 0.53
N LEU A 148 19.59 -31.46 1.15
CA LEU A 148 18.75 -31.89 2.26
C LEU A 148 19.52 -31.82 3.58
N PRO A 149 19.27 -30.80 4.42
CA PRO A 149 19.81 -30.77 5.77
C PRO A 149 19.15 -31.85 6.64
N VAL A 150 19.97 -32.50 7.46
CA VAL A 150 19.57 -33.45 8.51
C VAL A 150 20.28 -33.04 9.78
N ASP A 151 19.51 -32.70 10.81
CA ASP A 151 20.00 -32.27 12.11
C ASP A 151 19.64 -33.32 13.16
N VAL A 152 20.60 -33.62 14.05
CA VAL A 152 20.41 -34.52 15.20
C VAL A 152 20.75 -33.73 16.45
N GLU A 153 19.74 -33.48 17.27
CA GLU A 153 19.86 -32.66 18.48
C GLU A 153 19.08 -33.25 19.66
N THR A 154 19.27 -32.72 20.87
CA THR A 154 18.45 -33.13 22.02
C THR A 154 17.02 -32.64 21.85
N ALA A 155 16.04 -33.37 22.39
CA ALA A 155 14.63 -32.96 22.32
C ALA A 155 14.39 -31.61 23.03
N VAL A 156 15.22 -31.25 24.01
CA VAL A 156 15.14 -29.97 24.74
C VAL A 156 15.60 -28.82 23.84
N ASP A 157 16.76 -28.97 23.18
CA ASP A 157 17.29 -27.96 22.26
C ASP A 157 16.34 -27.76 21.06
N PHE A 158 15.80 -28.86 20.53
CA PHE A 158 14.76 -28.82 19.52
C PHE A 158 13.54 -28.03 19.99
N ALA A 159 13.03 -28.31 21.20
CA ALA A 159 11.84 -27.63 21.72
C ALA A 159 12.06 -26.11 21.86
N VAL A 160 13.21 -25.68 22.35
CA VAL A 160 13.58 -24.26 22.45
C VAL A 160 13.64 -23.63 21.05
N ARG A 161 14.29 -24.30 20.09
CA ARG A 161 14.40 -23.83 18.69
C ARG A 161 13.02 -23.75 18.02
N ALA A 162 12.20 -24.78 18.20
CA ALA A 162 10.85 -24.86 17.67
C ALA A 162 9.97 -23.72 18.22
N GLN A 163 10.03 -23.44 19.52
CA GLN A 163 9.29 -22.35 20.15
C GLN A 163 9.68 -20.99 19.56
N LYS A 164 10.99 -20.72 19.38
CA LYS A 164 11.46 -19.49 18.73
C LYS A 164 10.93 -19.36 17.30
N LEU A 165 10.99 -20.44 16.53
CA LEU A 165 10.55 -20.46 15.15
C LEU A 165 9.04 -20.20 15.05
N VAL A 166 8.22 -20.88 15.84
CA VAL A 166 6.76 -20.67 15.89
C VAL A 166 6.43 -19.24 16.30
N LEU A 167 7.16 -18.67 17.27
CA LEU A 167 6.99 -17.27 17.68
C LEU A 167 7.27 -16.29 16.52
N ILE A 168 8.33 -16.51 15.75
CA ILE A 168 8.69 -15.66 14.60
C ILE A 168 7.63 -15.76 13.49
N VAL A 169 7.22 -16.98 13.14
CA VAL A 169 6.19 -17.20 12.12
C VAL A 169 4.85 -16.62 12.57
N GLY A 170 4.46 -16.83 13.82
CA GLY A 170 3.24 -16.27 14.41
C GLY A 170 3.27 -14.74 14.45
N GLY A 171 4.41 -14.15 14.83
CA GLY A 171 4.62 -12.70 14.83
C GLY A 171 4.51 -12.09 13.43
N TYR A 172 5.13 -12.72 12.43
CA TYR A 172 4.99 -12.34 11.02
C TYR A 172 3.52 -12.35 10.59
N LEU A 173 2.80 -13.44 10.84
CA LEU A 173 1.38 -13.56 10.48
C LEU A 173 0.50 -12.55 11.22
N GLY A 174 0.80 -12.25 12.49
CA GLY A 174 0.11 -11.23 13.26
C GLY A 174 0.25 -9.82 12.65
N VAL A 175 1.46 -9.45 12.23
CA VAL A 175 1.70 -8.17 11.53
C VAL A 175 0.96 -8.13 10.19
N VAL A 176 1.02 -9.21 9.41
CA VAL A 176 0.28 -9.31 8.14
C VAL A 176 -1.23 -9.16 8.36
N ALA A 177 -1.80 -9.87 9.34
CA ALA A 177 -3.21 -9.78 9.68
C ALA A 177 -3.62 -8.36 10.11
N LEU A 178 -2.81 -7.69 10.93
CA LEU A 178 -3.03 -6.30 11.32
C LEU A 178 -3.06 -5.35 10.10
N LEU A 179 -2.11 -5.49 9.18
CA LEU A 179 -2.03 -4.67 7.97
C LEU A 179 -3.19 -4.96 7.00
N LEU A 180 -3.66 -6.21 6.95
CA LEU A 180 -4.86 -6.59 6.20
C LEU A 180 -6.12 -5.94 6.77
N VAL A 181 -6.33 -5.98 8.09
CA VAL A 181 -7.45 -5.31 8.76
C VAL A 181 -7.40 -3.81 8.52
N LEU A 182 -6.23 -3.19 8.63
CA LEU A 182 -6.03 -1.78 8.35
C LEU A 182 -6.37 -1.44 6.90
N SER A 183 -5.92 -2.26 5.95
CA SER A 183 -6.22 -2.08 4.53
C SER A 183 -7.70 -2.24 4.22
N ALA A 184 -8.35 -3.28 4.75
CA ALA A 184 -9.78 -3.51 4.58
C ALA A 184 -10.59 -2.35 5.15
N THR A 185 -10.25 -1.89 6.35
CA THR A 185 -10.89 -0.70 6.96
C THR A 185 -10.74 0.51 6.06
N HIS A 186 -9.54 0.77 5.52
CA HIS A 186 -9.32 1.85 4.57
C HIS A 186 -10.15 1.69 3.28
N ALA A 187 -10.23 0.48 2.73
CA ALA A 187 -11.01 0.19 1.54
C ALA A 187 -12.50 0.48 1.73
N PHE A 188 -13.08 0.06 2.86
CA PHE A 188 -14.50 0.26 3.14
C PHE A 188 -14.82 1.71 3.51
N VAL A 189 -14.03 2.34 4.39
CA VAL A 189 -14.26 3.72 4.85
C VAL A 189 -14.08 4.72 3.72
N TYR A 190 -13.02 4.57 2.92
CA TYR A 190 -12.69 5.52 1.85
C TYR A 190 -13.23 5.10 0.48
N ARG A 191 -13.87 3.93 0.37
CA ARG A 191 -14.39 3.33 -0.89
C ARG A 191 -13.34 3.27 -2.00
N GLN A 192 -12.08 3.04 -1.63
CA GLN A 192 -10.94 2.99 -2.54
C GLN A 192 -10.61 1.53 -2.88
N GLY A 193 -11.06 1.08 -4.06
CA GLY A 193 -10.87 -0.32 -4.52
C GLY A 193 -9.41 -0.77 -4.60
N LEU A 194 -8.46 0.17 -4.71
CA LEU A 194 -7.03 -0.12 -4.71
C LEU A 194 -6.55 -0.79 -3.41
N PHE A 195 -7.16 -0.46 -2.27
CA PHE A 195 -6.83 -1.10 -0.98
C PHE A 195 -7.34 -2.55 -0.90
N LEU A 196 -8.42 -2.90 -1.60
CA LEU A 196 -8.87 -4.29 -1.72
C LEU A 196 -7.90 -5.10 -2.56
N LEU A 197 -7.43 -4.52 -3.67
CA LEU A 197 -6.46 -5.17 -4.54
C LEU A 197 -5.11 -5.38 -3.84
N TYR A 198 -4.68 -4.40 -3.04
CA TYR A 198 -3.52 -4.57 -2.17
C TYR A 198 -3.74 -5.66 -1.11
N ALA A 199 -4.90 -5.70 -0.46
CA ALA A 199 -5.20 -6.75 0.51
C ALA A 199 -5.17 -8.15 -0.15
N LEU A 200 -5.69 -8.26 -1.38
CA LEU A 200 -5.61 -9.49 -2.17
C LEU A 200 -4.15 -9.90 -2.45
N ASP A 201 -3.31 -8.96 -2.88
CA ASP A 201 -1.87 -9.19 -3.11
C ASP A 201 -1.16 -9.71 -1.85
N VAL A 202 -1.42 -9.06 -0.71
CA VAL A 202 -0.85 -9.44 0.59
C VAL A 202 -1.32 -10.81 1.05
N VAL A 203 -2.60 -11.16 0.86
CA VAL A 203 -3.12 -12.50 1.21
C VAL A 203 -2.44 -13.58 0.38
N THR A 204 -2.35 -13.41 -0.95
CA THR A 204 -1.69 -14.39 -1.81
C THR A 204 -0.21 -14.52 -1.51
N LEU A 205 0.47 -13.41 -1.17
CA LEU A 205 1.86 -13.43 -0.74
C LEU A 205 2.03 -14.14 0.61
N ALA A 206 1.16 -13.87 1.59
CA ALA A 206 1.20 -14.51 2.90
C ALA A 206 0.96 -16.02 2.79
N LEU A 207 -0.03 -16.45 2.00
CA LEU A 207 -0.29 -17.86 1.72
C LEU A 207 0.90 -18.53 1.03
N THR A 208 1.59 -17.82 0.12
CA THR A 208 2.85 -18.28 -0.47
C THR A 208 3.90 -18.55 0.58
N GLN A 209 4.16 -17.58 1.48
CA GLN A 209 5.16 -17.75 2.54
C GLN A 209 4.79 -18.87 3.51
N MET A 210 3.51 -18.98 3.89
CA MET A 210 3.04 -20.05 4.78
C MET A 210 3.14 -21.44 4.13
N ALA A 211 2.85 -21.55 2.83
CA ALA A 211 2.97 -22.81 2.11
C ALA A 211 4.45 -23.24 2.01
N LEU A 212 5.35 -22.32 1.64
CA LEU A 212 6.79 -22.60 1.54
C LEU A 212 7.43 -22.98 2.89
N LEU A 213 6.94 -22.42 4.00
CA LEU A 213 7.41 -22.76 5.35
C LEU A 213 6.79 -24.03 5.94
N GLY A 214 5.83 -24.66 5.27
CA GLY A 214 5.03 -25.77 5.84
C GLY A 214 4.03 -25.35 6.90
N ALA A 215 3.94 -24.07 7.25
CA ALA A 215 2.98 -23.54 8.21
C ALA A 215 1.53 -23.72 7.75
N ALA A 216 1.27 -23.53 6.46
CA ALA A 216 -0.07 -23.77 5.94
C ALA A 216 -0.46 -25.26 5.96
N ALA A 217 0.50 -26.16 5.72
CA ALA A 217 0.29 -27.60 5.89
C ALA A 217 -0.04 -27.97 7.34
N ARG A 218 0.57 -27.30 8.31
CA ARG A 218 0.28 -27.54 9.74
C ARG A 218 -1.05 -26.95 10.22
N PHE A 219 -1.40 -25.74 9.77
CA PHE A 219 -2.49 -24.95 10.38
C PHE A 219 -3.75 -24.83 9.52
N LEU A 220 -3.65 -24.88 8.19
CA LEU A 220 -4.80 -24.66 7.30
C LEU A 220 -5.33 -25.95 6.69
N TRP A 221 -4.44 -26.89 6.33
CA TRP A 221 -4.81 -28.09 5.58
C TRP A 221 -4.07 -29.35 6.06
N SER A 222 -4.08 -29.57 7.38
CA SER A 222 -3.38 -30.70 8.04
C SER A 222 -3.78 -32.08 7.55
N ASP A 223 -4.99 -32.21 7.02
CA ASP A 223 -5.58 -33.48 6.61
C ASP A 223 -5.55 -33.70 5.08
N ALA A 224 -5.10 -32.69 4.31
CA ALA A 224 -5.15 -32.72 2.84
C ALA A 224 -3.74 -32.71 2.22
N PRO A 225 -3.01 -33.85 2.23
CA PRO A 225 -1.61 -33.92 1.78
C PRO A 225 -1.45 -33.54 0.30
N VAL A 226 -2.40 -33.91 -0.57
CA VAL A 226 -2.34 -33.59 -2.00
C VAL A 226 -2.41 -32.08 -2.25
N TRP A 227 -3.21 -31.35 -1.47
CA TRP A 227 -3.26 -29.89 -1.58
C TRP A 227 -2.02 -29.25 -0.94
N ALA A 228 -1.54 -29.80 0.17
CA ALA A 228 -0.33 -29.35 0.84
C ALA A 228 0.91 -29.40 -0.07
N ASP A 229 1.03 -30.44 -0.88
CA ASP A 229 2.09 -30.62 -1.88
C ASP A 229 1.99 -29.60 -3.04
N ARG A 230 0.77 -29.26 -3.47
CA ARG A 230 0.54 -28.37 -4.64
C ARG A 230 0.56 -26.88 -4.27
N ALA A 231 0.10 -26.52 -3.09
CA ALA A 231 -0.04 -25.13 -2.64
C ALA A 231 1.26 -24.30 -2.74
N PRO A 232 2.45 -24.83 -2.39
CA PRO A 232 3.73 -24.14 -2.53
C PRO A 232 4.10 -23.74 -3.97
N SER A 233 3.41 -24.27 -5.00
CA SER A 233 3.58 -23.86 -6.40
C SER A 233 2.43 -23.01 -6.93
N VAL A 234 1.20 -23.22 -6.44
CA VAL A 234 0.01 -22.48 -6.89
C VAL A 234 0.00 -21.04 -6.36
N PHE A 235 0.16 -20.85 -5.04
CA PHE A 235 0.08 -19.52 -4.42
C PHE A 235 1.14 -18.53 -4.92
N PRO A 236 2.41 -18.93 -5.12
CA PRO A 236 3.39 -18.03 -5.71
C PRO A 236 2.94 -17.49 -7.08
N MET A 237 2.36 -18.33 -7.96
CA MET A 237 1.85 -17.87 -9.26
C MET A 237 0.73 -16.85 -9.09
N LEU A 238 -0.22 -17.12 -8.18
CA LEU A 238 -1.31 -16.19 -7.87
C LEU A 238 -0.79 -14.87 -7.30
N ALA A 239 0.24 -14.90 -6.46
CA ALA A 239 0.87 -13.70 -5.91
C ALA A 239 1.49 -12.81 -7.00
N VAL A 240 2.09 -13.39 -8.06
CA VAL A 240 2.58 -12.61 -9.20
C VAL A 240 1.42 -12.02 -10.00
N VAL A 241 0.32 -12.76 -10.17
CA VAL A 241 -0.88 -12.27 -10.87
C VAL A 241 -1.50 -11.07 -10.14
N THR A 242 -1.71 -11.18 -8.83
CA THR A 242 -2.24 -10.09 -8.00
C THR A 242 -1.28 -8.91 -7.93
N ALA A 243 0.03 -9.16 -7.86
CA ALA A 243 1.04 -8.11 -7.87
C ALA A 243 1.04 -7.36 -9.21
N THR A 244 0.92 -8.09 -10.33
CA THR A 244 0.81 -7.51 -11.67
C THR A 244 -0.45 -6.65 -11.77
N TRP A 245 -1.58 -7.13 -11.25
CA TRP A 245 -2.82 -6.38 -11.21
C TRP A 245 -2.69 -5.11 -10.36
N LEU A 246 -2.06 -5.21 -9.19
CA LEU A 246 -1.80 -4.07 -8.30
C LEU A 246 -0.91 -3.03 -8.98
N VAL A 247 0.21 -3.44 -9.57
CA VAL A 247 1.12 -2.54 -10.32
C VAL A 247 0.39 -1.87 -11.48
N ARG A 248 -0.40 -2.64 -12.24
CA ARG A 248 -1.23 -2.10 -13.33
C ARG A 248 -2.22 -1.05 -12.82
N ALA A 249 -2.92 -1.30 -11.72
CA ALA A 249 -3.87 -0.37 -11.13
C ALA A 249 -3.19 0.89 -10.54
N LEU A 250 -1.97 0.74 -10.01
CA LEU A 250 -1.19 1.83 -9.44
C LEU A 250 -0.71 2.83 -10.50
N VAL A 251 -0.34 2.36 -11.69
CA VAL A 251 0.42 3.16 -12.69
C VAL A 251 -0.49 3.78 -13.76
N GLN A 252 -1.81 3.74 -13.62
CA GLN A 252 -2.72 4.38 -14.57
C GLN A 252 -2.58 5.93 -14.58
N PRO A 253 -2.43 6.58 -15.75
CA PRO A 253 -2.30 5.99 -17.09
C PRO A 253 -0.86 5.50 -17.40
N LEU A 254 -0.77 4.33 -18.06
CA LEU A 254 0.49 3.68 -18.44
C LEU A 254 1.29 4.46 -19.51
N PRO A 255 2.63 4.23 -19.61
CA PRO A 255 3.49 4.94 -20.57
C PRO A 255 3.08 4.69 -22.02
N TRP A 256 2.76 3.43 -22.33
CA TRP A 256 2.45 2.97 -23.66
C TRP A 256 1.30 1.95 -23.61
N ARG A 257 0.45 1.95 -24.64
CA ARG A 257 -0.72 1.06 -24.74
C ARG A 257 -0.32 -0.43 -24.76
N TRP A 258 0.85 -0.75 -25.31
CA TRP A 258 1.35 -2.14 -25.36
C TRP A 258 1.75 -2.67 -23.98
N VAL A 259 2.16 -1.82 -23.04
CA VAL A 259 2.50 -2.25 -21.67
C VAL A 259 1.25 -2.76 -20.95
N ASP A 260 0.10 -2.13 -21.17
CA ASP A 260 -1.17 -2.59 -20.60
C ASP A 260 -1.51 -4.01 -21.10
N GLY A 261 -1.37 -4.23 -22.41
CA GLY A 261 -1.54 -5.55 -23.03
C GLY A 261 -0.53 -6.58 -22.51
N LEU A 262 0.74 -6.19 -22.38
CA LEU A 262 1.79 -7.06 -21.82
C LEU A 262 1.46 -7.50 -20.39
N LEU A 263 1.02 -6.57 -19.52
CA LEU A 263 0.65 -6.89 -18.14
C LEU A 263 -0.57 -7.83 -18.09
N LEU A 264 -1.56 -7.64 -18.96
CA LEU A 264 -2.72 -8.54 -19.05
C LEU A 264 -2.33 -9.95 -19.52
N VAL A 265 -1.48 -10.05 -20.54
CA VAL A 265 -0.94 -11.35 -21.00
C VAL A 265 -0.13 -12.01 -19.89
N TRP A 266 0.68 -11.24 -19.15
CA TRP A 266 1.48 -11.75 -18.04
C TRP A 266 0.64 -12.29 -16.89
N MET A 267 -0.50 -11.64 -16.60
CA MET A 267 -1.51 -12.15 -15.66
C MET A 267 -2.14 -13.46 -16.16
N GLY A 268 -2.46 -13.53 -17.47
CA GLY A 268 -3.00 -14.75 -18.09
C GLY A 268 -2.05 -15.94 -17.99
N ILE A 269 -0.76 -15.73 -18.25
CA ILE A 269 0.29 -16.75 -18.10
C ILE A 269 0.35 -17.25 -16.65
N GLY A 270 0.39 -16.33 -15.68
CA GLY A 270 0.42 -16.71 -14.25
C GLY A 270 -0.81 -17.51 -13.81
N ALA A 271 -2.00 -17.12 -14.28
CA ALA A 271 -3.25 -17.85 -14.00
C ALA A 271 -3.25 -19.25 -14.64
N ALA A 272 -2.77 -19.38 -15.87
CA ALA A 272 -2.64 -20.67 -16.55
C ALA A 272 -1.64 -21.60 -15.82
N LEU A 273 -0.50 -21.06 -15.37
CA LEU A 273 0.48 -21.81 -14.58
C LEU A 273 -0.10 -22.24 -13.23
N ALA A 274 -0.81 -21.35 -12.52
CA ALA A 274 -1.49 -21.68 -11.27
C ALA A 274 -2.47 -22.85 -11.45
N LEU A 275 -3.28 -22.83 -12.51
CA LEU A 275 -4.22 -23.91 -12.82
C LEU A 275 -3.50 -25.22 -13.19
N ARG A 276 -2.41 -25.13 -13.96
CA ARG A 276 -1.56 -26.28 -14.33
C ARG A 276 -0.96 -26.94 -13.11
N PHE A 277 -0.40 -26.17 -12.17
CA PHE A 277 0.14 -26.69 -10.91
C PHE A 277 -0.95 -27.29 -10.00
N ALA A 278 -2.12 -26.66 -9.96
CA ALA A 278 -3.25 -27.18 -9.19
C ALA A 278 -3.73 -28.56 -9.69
N TRP A 279 -3.63 -28.83 -11.00
CA TRP A 279 -4.07 -30.09 -11.59
C TRP A 279 -3.00 -31.19 -11.57
N MET A 280 -1.76 -30.87 -11.92
CA MET A 280 -0.71 -31.86 -12.25
C MET A 280 0.50 -31.87 -11.31
N GLY A 281 0.60 -30.96 -10.32
CA GLY A 281 1.73 -30.93 -9.38
C GLY A 281 3.04 -30.37 -9.96
N LEU A 282 4.14 -30.47 -9.20
CA LEU A 282 5.40 -29.72 -9.43
C LEU A 282 6.23 -30.14 -10.65
N THR A 283 6.10 -31.36 -11.18
CA THR A 283 7.05 -31.91 -12.16
C THR A 283 6.40 -32.15 -13.54
N PRO A 284 6.96 -31.63 -14.65
CA PRO A 284 8.30 -31.03 -14.84
C PRO A 284 8.35 -29.49 -14.97
N ASP A 285 7.33 -28.74 -14.55
CA ASP A 285 7.19 -27.31 -14.90
C ASP A 285 7.94 -26.31 -13.99
N LEU A 286 8.77 -26.79 -13.06
CA LEU A 286 9.50 -25.93 -12.08
C LEU A 286 10.40 -24.89 -12.75
N LEU A 287 11.06 -25.24 -13.86
CA LEU A 287 11.90 -24.31 -14.62
C LEU A 287 11.07 -23.16 -15.22
N VAL A 288 9.86 -23.47 -15.70
CA VAL A 288 8.94 -22.47 -16.26
C VAL A 288 8.46 -21.53 -15.16
N ALA A 289 8.12 -22.05 -13.98
CA ALA A 289 7.76 -21.23 -12.82
C ALA A 289 8.89 -20.29 -12.39
N ASN A 290 10.13 -20.81 -12.28
CA ASN A 290 11.29 -20.00 -11.92
C ASN A 290 11.57 -18.91 -12.97
N LEU A 291 11.46 -19.23 -14.27
CA LEU A 291 11.63 -18.25 -15.33
C LEU A 291 10.55 -17.17 -15.28
N TYR A 292 9.29 -17.55 -15.06
CA TYR A 292 8.19 -16.61 -14.87
C TYR A 292 8.45 -15.65 -13.71
N PHE A 293 8.94 -16.16 -12.58
CA PHE A 293 9.37 -15.35 -11.45
C PHE A 293 10.50 -14.39 -11.80
N MET A 294 11.58 -14.89 -12.40
CA MET A 294 12.74 -14.06 -12.74
C MET A 294 12.39 -12.95 -13.75
N LEU A 295 11.52 -13.24 -14.71
CA LEU A 295 11.07 -12.24 -15.69
C LEU A 295 10.07 -11.23 -15.12
N SER A 296 9.35 -11.57 -14.05
CA SER A 296 8.46 -10.62 -13.36
C SER A 296 9.23 -9.48 -12.68
N MET A 297 10.47 -9.73 -12.25
CA MET A 297 11.30 -8.72 -11.55
C MET A 297 11.61 -7.49 -12.42
N PRO A 298 12.22 -7.63 -13.61
CA PRO A 298 12.50 -6.48 -14.47
C PRO A 298 11.20 -5.84 -14.97
N LEU A 299 10.13 -6.61 -15.17
CA LEU A 299 8.83 -6.07 -15.60
C LEU A 299 8.26 -5.10 -14.56
N PHE A 300 8.15 -5.52 -13.30
CA PHE A 300 7.59 -4.67 -12.23
C PHE A 300 8.47 -3.46 -11.95
N LEU A 301 9.79 -3.66 -11.84
CA LEU A 301 10.71 -2.58 -11.53
C LEU A 301 10.74 -1.53 -12.64
N SER A 302 10.76 -1.95 -13.91
CA SER A 302 10.79 -1.01 -15.04
C SER A 302 9.54 -0.10 -15.07
N VAL A 303 8.35 -0.69 -14.86
CA VAL A 303 7.08 0.04 -14.85
C VAL A 303 6.98 0.98 -13.66
N LEU A 304 7.37 0.52 -12.46
CA LEU A 304 7.32 1.32 -11.23
C LEU A 304 8.37 2.45 -11.21
N VAL A 305 9.59 2.19 -11.66
CA VAL A 305 10.66 3.20 -11.76
C VAL A 305 10.28 4.27 -12.78
N TRP A 306 9.76 3.90 -13.94
CA TRP A 306 9.25 4.86 -14.91
C TRP A 306 8.18 5.78 -14.28
N HIS A 307 7.23 5.20 -13.55
CA HIS A 307 6.17 5.97 -12.89
C HIS A 307 6.72 6.88 -11.78
N ALA A 308 7.71 6.42 -11.02
CA ALA A 308 8.39 7.20 -10.00
C ALA A 308 9.12 8.42 -10.56
N LEU A 309 9.81 8.25 -11.71
CA LEU A 309 10.57 9.31 -12.36
C LEU A 309 9.69 10.34 -13.07
N ARG A 310 8.56 9.93 -13.65
CA ARG A 310 7.76 10.79 -14.55
C ARG A 310 6.49 11.35 -13.94
N ARG A 311 5.91 10.73 -12.90
CA ARG A 311 4.57 11.07 -12.42
C ARG A 311 4.54 11.49 -10.96
N SER A 312 5.10 10.67 -10.07
CA SER A 312 4.99 10.94 -8.63
C SER A 312 6.16 10.35 -7.85
N SER A 313 6.81 11.21 -7.07
CA SER A 313 7.82 10.81 -6.08
C SER A 313 7.29 9.84 -5.03
N ALA A 314 5.96 9.79 -4.80
CA ALA A 314 5.33 8.80 -3.92
C ALA A 314 5.58 7.36 -4.37
N SER A 315 5.85 7.14 -5.66
CA SER A 315 6.00 5.79 -6.21
C SER A 315 7.30 5.12 -5.84
N TRP A 316 8.28 5.89 -5.33
CA TRP A 316 9.52 5.34 -4.78
C TRP A 316 9.27 4.41 -3.59
N TRP A 317 8.19 4.60 -2.84
CA TRP A 317 7.78 3.65 -1.79
C TRP A 317 7.39 2.29 -2.37
N PHE A 318 6.71 2.28 -3.53
CA PHE A 318 6.36 1.03 -4.22
C PHE A 318 7.58 0.33 -4.82
N VAL A 319 8.50 1.10 -5.41
CA VAL A 319 9.78 0.58 -5.91
C VAL A 319 10.57 -0.05 -4.76
N ALA A 320 10.75 0.67 -3.65
CA ALA A 320 11.49 0.16 -2.49
C ALA A 320 10.89 -1.14 -1.95
N GLY A 321 9.55 -1.20 -1.80
CA GLY A 321 8.86 -2.40 -1.35
C GLY A 321 9.05 -3.59 -2.29
N LYS A 322 8.76 -3.42 -3.60
CA LYS A 322 8.91 -4.50 -4.58
C LYS A 322 10.38 -4.94 -4.73
N THR A 323 11.35 -4.02 -4.70
CA THR A 323 12.77 -4.38 -4.74
C THR A 323 13.16 -5.26 -3.54
N ALA A 324 12.67 -4.97 -2.33
CA ALA A 324 12.97 -5.78 -1.15
C ALA A 324 12.51 -7.24 -1.32
N VAL A 325 11.26 -7.46 -1.76
CA VAL A 325 10.77 -8.82 -1.96
C VAL A 325 11.46 -9.51 -3.12
N LEU A 326 11.65 -8.79 -4.23
CA LEU A 326 12.26 -9.37 -5.44
C LEU A 326 13.70 -9.77 -5.13
N LEU A 327 14.52 -8.89 -4.52
CA LEU A 327 15.89 -9.22 -4.14
C LEU A 327 15.93 -10.45 -3.22
N SER A 328 15.04 -10.51 -2.24
CA SER A 328 14.96 -11.66 -1.32
C SER A 328 14.60 -12.97 -2.04
N ALA A 329 13.67 -12.94 -2.98
CA ALA A 329 13.29 -14.08 -3.80
C ALA A 329 14.43 -14.50 -4.75
N GLY A 330 15.17 -13.53 -5.30
CA GLY A 330 16.34 -13.77 -6.13
C GLY A 330 17.45 -14.50 -5.38
N VAL A 331 17.70 -14.16 -4.11
CA VAL A 331 18.65 -14.88 -3.24
C VAL A 331 18.21 -16.32 -3.02
N VAL A 332 16.92 -16.55 -2.75
CA VAL A 332 16.38 -17.92 -2.59
C VAL A 332 16.50 -18.70 -3.89
N ALA A 333 16.14 -18.11 -5.04
CA ALA A 333 16.27 -18.75 -6.35
C ALA A 333 17.73 -19.12 -6.67
N ALA A 334 18.69 -18.21 -6.41
CA ALA A 334 20.11 -18.48 -6.59
C ALA A 334 20.60 -19.63 -5.68
N SER A 335 20.09 -19.72 -4.45
CA SER A 335 20.40 -20.84 -3.56
C SER A 335 19.80 -22.17 -4.01
N ASN A 336 18.65 -22.15 -4.71
CA ASN A 336 18.01 -23.36 -5.24
C ASN A 336 18.78 -23.96 -6.43
N VAL A 337 19.48 -23.13 -7.21
CA VAL A 337 20.35 -23.57 -8.32
C VAL A 337 21.78 -23.89 -7.84
N GLY A 338 22.07 -23.71 -6.54
CA GLY A 338 23.37 -24.02 -5.94
C GLY A 338 24.44 -22.94 -6.10
N TRP A 339 24.09 -21.72 -6.55
CA TRP A 339 25.03 -20.60 -6.65
C TRP A 339 25.39 -20.00 -5.30
N LEU A 340 24.46 -20.02 -4.35
CA LEU A 340 24.69 -19.59 -2.98
C LEU A 340 24.57 -20.78 -2.03
N PRO A 341 25.49 -20.91 -1.05
CA PRO A 341 25.37 -21.94 -0.03
C PRO A 341 24.09 -21.71 0.80
N ARG A 342 23.34 -22.79 1.05
CA ARG A 342 22.18 -22.73 1.95
C ARG A 342 22.67 -22.62 3.40
N SER A 343 22.38 -21.48 4.01
CA SER A 343 22.54 -21.23 5.45
C SER A 343 21.19 -21.43 6.16
N PHE A 344 21.21 -21.44 7.50
CA PHE A 344 19.99 -21.39 8.32
C PHE A 344 19.07 -20.24 7.89
N TRP A 345 19.62 -19.10 7.45
CA TRP A 345 18.84 -17.93 7.07
C TRP A 345 18.21 -17.99 5.68
N THR A 346 18.80 -18.74 4.76
CA THR A 346 18.41 -18.71 3.34
C THR A 346 16.91 -18.94 3.13
N PRO A 347 16.25 -19.91 3.81
CA PRO A 347 14.81 -20.12 3.69
C PRO A 347 13.94 -19.00 4.25
N TYR A 348 14.47 -18.16 5.15
CA TYR A 348 13.76 -17.08 5.85
C TYR A 348 13.94 -15.70 5.20
N ILE A 349 14.87 -15.57 4.24
CA ILE A 349 15.18 -14.30 3.57
C ILE A 349 13.96 -13.78 2.80
N ALA A 350 13.20 -14.65 2.15
CA ALA A 350 11.98 -14.28 1.41
C ALA A 350 10.92 -13.62 2.31
N GLN A 351 10.77 -14.13 3.54
CA GLN A 351 9.84 -13.63 4.54
C GLN A 351 10.30 -12.27 5.04
N ALA A 352 11.61 -12.10 5.28
CA ALA A 352 12.18 -10.79 5.62
C ALA A 352 11.93 -9.75 4.52
N GLY A 353 12.08 -10.13 3.25
CA GLY A 353 11.74 -9.28 2.11
C GLY A 353 10.25 -8.89 2.10
N SER A 354 9.35 -9.85 2.33
CA SER A 354 7.90 -9.60 2.36
C SER A 354 7.49 -8.75 3.57
N ALA A 355 8.13 -8.95 4.73
CA ALA A 355 7.91 -8.17 5.93
C ALA A 355 8.29 -6.70 5.72
N LEU A 356 9.22 -6.41 4.80
CA LEU A 356 9.57 -5.05 4.41
C LEU A 356 8.64 -4.51 3.30
N GLU A 357 8.32 -5.34 2.31
CA GLU A 357 7.43 -4.96 1.20
C GLU A 357 6.04 -4.53 1.68
N ILE A 358 5.36 -5.37 2.45
CA ILE A 358 3.97 -5.19 2.84
C ILE A 358 3.73 -3.80 3.49
N PRO A 359 4.48 -3.38 4.53
CA PRO A 359 4.28 -2.07 5.13
C PRO A 359 4.73 -0.91 4.23
N LEU A 360 5.77 -1.08 3.39
CA LEU A 360 6.20 -0.04 2.44
C LEU A 360 5.14 0.24 1.37
N LEU A 361 4.52 -0.81 0.83
CA LEU A 361 3.42 -0.69 -0.12
C LEU A 361 2.21 -0.01 0.53
N LEU A 362 1.83 -0.42 1.76
CA LEU A 362 0.73 0.23 2.48
C LEU A 362 1.02 1.70 2.75
N PHE A 363 2.23 2.03 3.18
CA PHE A 363 2.63 3.41 3.41
C PHE A 363 2.54 4.23 2.12
N GLY A 364 3.03 3.69 0.99
CA GLY A 364 2.90 4.32 -0.33
C GLY A 364 1.43 4.58 -0.72
N LEU A 365 0.54 3.62 -0.47
CA LEU A 365 -0.90 3.75 -0.71
C LEU A 365 -1.54 4.83 0.17
N LEU A 366 -1.25 4.80 1.47
CA LEU A 366 -1.76 5.79 2.42
C LEU A 366 -1.27 7.20 2.08
N TYR A 367 0.00 7.34 1.73
CA TYR A 367 0.58 8.62 1.32
C TYR A 367 -0.08 9.14 0.03
N ARG A 368 -0.25 8.28 -0.97
CA ARG A 368 -0.97 8.62 -2.21
C ARG A 368 -2.41 9.06 -1.91
N SER A 369 -3.13 8.27 -1.12
CA SER A 369 -4.54 8.54 -0.76
C SER A 369 -4.69 9.87 -0.02
N ARG A 370 -3.80 10.17 0.94
CA ARG A 370 -3.75 11.47 1.63
C ARG A 370 -3.52 12.62 0.66
N ARG A 371 -2.53 12.49 -0.24
CA ARG A 371 -2.20 13.53 -1.23
C ARG A 371 -3.35 13.78 -2.19
N GLU A 372 -4.02 12.74 -2.67
CA GLU A 372 -5.20 12.87 -3.53
C GLU A 372 -6.33 13.61 -2.81
N ARG A 373 -6.55 13.30 -1.52
CA ARG A 373 -7.55 13.98 -0.70
C ARG A 373 -7.21 15.44 -0.44
N GLU A 374 -5.95 15.76 -0.12
CA GLU A 374 -5.49 17.15 0.04
C GLU A 374 -5.68 17.95 -1.25
N LEU A 375 -5.38 17.36 -2.41
CA LEU A 375 -5.62 17.98 -3.70
C LEU A 375 -7.11 18.18 -3.99
N GLN A 376 -7.97 17.24 -3.60
CA GLN A 376 -9.42 17.37 -3.72
C GLN A 376 -9.96 18.48 -2.82
N VAL A 377 -9.55 18.52 -1.55
CA VAL A 377 -9.94 19.58 -0.61
C VAL A 377 -9.46 20.96 -1.11
N ARG A 378 -8.23 21.04 -1.62
CA ARG A 378 -7.71 22.29 -2.19
C ARG A 378 -8.45 22.70 -3.47
N ARG A 379 -8.85 21.73 -4.31
CA ARG A 379 -9.70 22.03 -5.49
C ARG A 379 -11.08 22.50 -5.08
N ALA A 380 -11.68 21.89 -4.07
CA ALA A 380 -12.98 22.30 -3.53
C ALA A 380 -12.93 23.70 -2.90
N SER A 381 -11.83 24.04 -2.19
CA SER A 381 -11.65 25.40 -1.65
C SER A 381 -11.50 26.42 -2.77
N LEU A 382 -10.78 26.10 -3.86
CA LEU A 382 -10.68 26.96 -5.05
C LEU A 382 -12.02 27.13 -5.79
N GLN A 383 -12.93 26.16 -5.68
CA GLN A 383 -14.27 26.25 -6.27
C GLN A 383 -15.22 27.16 -5.48
N THR A 384 -14.91 27.48 -4.22
CA THR A 384 -15.82 28.27 -3.36
C THR A 384 -15.24 29.63 -2.98
N ALA A 385 -13.94 29.72 -2.74
CA ALA A 385 -13.27 30.92 -2.29
C ALA A 385 -12.25 31.44 -3.33
N ASP A 386 -12.13 32.75 -3.42
CA ASP A 386 -11.09 33.43 -4.19
C ASP A 386 -9.72 33.20 -3.53
N PRO A 387 -8.71 32.70 -4.26
CA PRO A 387 -7.41 32.33 -3.69
C PRO A 387 -6.58 33.53 -3.21
N THR A 388 -6.92 34.75 -3.63
CA THR A 388 -6.18 35.97 -3.28
C THR A 388 -6.72 36.58 -1.99
N THR A 389 -8.05 36.66 -1.88
CA THR A 389 -8.74 37.42 -0.82
C THR A 389 -9.39 36.55 0.25
N GLY A 390 -9.61 35.26 -0.03
CA GLY A 390 -10.34 34.35 0.87
C GLY A 390 -11.85 34.58 0.93
N LEU A 391 -12.37 35.56 0.20
CA LEU A 391 -13.81 35.80 0.02
C LEU A 391 -14.43 34.72 -0.88
N LEU A 392 -15.76 34.68 -1.00
CA LEU A 392 -16.42 33.82 -1.99
C LEU A 392 -15.95 34.20 -3.40
N ASN A 393 -15.73 33.22 -4.28
CA ASN A 393 -15.42 33.53 -5.68
C ASN A 393 -16.64 34.07 -6.44
N GLU A 394 -16.42 34.63 -7.63
CA GLU A 394 -17.46 35.28 -8.45
C GLU A 394 -18.65 34.35 -8.73
N ARG A 395 -18.38 33.07 -9.00
CA ARG A 395 -19.44 32.09 -9.28
C ARG A 395 -20.37 31.93 -8.07
N VAL A 396 -19.82 31.68 -6.88
CA VAL A 396 -20.63 31.47 -5.67
C VAL A 396 -21.29 32.78 -5.23
N ALA A 397 -20.64 33.92 -5.42
CA ALA A 397 -21.23 35.23 -5.16
C ALA A 397 -22.44 35.51 -6.06
N LEU A 398 -22.36 35.16 -7.34
CA LEU A 398 -23.47 35.24 -8.30
C LEU A 398 -24.61 34.28 -7.97
N GLU A 399 -24.31 33.04 -7.58
CA GLU A 399 -25.33 32.07 -7.12
C GLU A 399 -26.07 32.61 -5.88
N ARG A 400 -25.36 33.26 -4.95
CA ARG A 400 -25.97 33.92 -3.78
C ARG A 400 -26.80 35.13 -4.15
N LEU A 401 -26.39 35.91 -5.15
CA LEU A 401 -27.18 37.02 -5.68
C LEU A 401 -28.46 36.53 -6.34
N ALA A 402 -28.40 35.47 -7.16
CA ALA A 402 -29.57 34.87 -7.78
C ALA A 402 -30.57 34.41 -6.72
N HIS A 403 -30.10 33.72 -5.68
CA HIS A 403 -30.96 33.31 -4.57
C HIS A 403 -31.52 34.50 -3.77
N ALA A 404 -30.78 35.61 -3.66
CA ALA A 404 -31.27 36.83 -3.01
C ALA A 404 -32.40 37.50 -3.83
N ILE A 405 -32.30 37.49 -5.17
CA ILE A 405 -33.34 37.97 -6.08
C ILE A 405 -34.58 37.07 -5.98
N GLU A 406 -34.43 35.75 -6.07
CA GLU A 406 -35.54 34.80 -5.94
C GLU A 406 -36.28 34.97 -4.61
N ARG A 407 -35.55 35.12 -3.49
CA ARG A 407 -36.13 35.38 -2.18
C ARG A 407 -36.90 36.71 -2.15
N ALA A 408 -36.35 37.77 -2.75
CA ALA A 408 -37.02 39.06 -2.83
C ALA A 408 -38.28 39.01 -3.70
N GLN A 409 -38.25 38.30 -4.82
CA GLN A 409 -39.41 38.09 -5.71
C GLN A 409 -40.52 37.30 -5.02
N ALA A 410 -40.16 36.26 -4.25
CA ALA A 410 -41.13 35.50 -3.45
C ALA A 410 -41.79 36.35 -2.34
N GLN A 411 -41.11 37.39 -1.87
CA GLN A 411 -41.57 38.31 -0.82
C GLN A 411 -42.06 39.66 -1.39
N ALA A 412 -42.23 39.77 -2.71
CA ALA A 412 -42.56 41.04 -3.39
C ALA A 412 -43.89 41.67 -2.93
N ALA A 413 -44.78 40.90 -2.31
CA ALA A 413 -46.02 41.38 -1.73
C ALA A 413 -45.82 42.23 -0.45
N ASP A 414 -44.64 42.18 0.18
CA ASP A 414 -44.28 43.02 1.31
C ASP A 414 -43.57 44.31 0.82
N PRO A 415 -44.24 45.49 0.88
CA PRO A 415 -43.64 46.75 0.47
C PRO A 415 -42.42 47.16 1.31
N GLN A 416 -42.18 46.48 2.44
CA GLN A 416 -41.03 46.72 3.32
C GLN A 416 -39.78 45.90 2.94
N ASP A 417 -39.87 44.93 2.04
CA ASP A 417 -38.72 44.10 1.63
C ASP A 417 -37.80 44.85 0.64
N GLN A 418 -37.03 45.80 1.18
CA GLN A 418 -36.04 46.59 0.43
C GLN A 418 -34.65 45.97 0.52
N ARG A 419 -34.51 44.71 0.09
CA ARG A 419 -33.18 44.12 -0.09
C ARG A 419 -32.39 44.89 -1.14
N VAL A 420 -31.07 44.90 -0.94
CA VAL A 420 -30.13 45.63 -1.79
C VAL A 420 -28.96 44.74 -2.16
N ALA A 421 -28.31 45.02 -3.28
CA ALA A 421 -27.03 44.46 -3.64
C ALA A 421 -26.04 45.60 -3.88
N LEU A 422 -24.81 45.45 -3.39
CA LEU A 422 -23.76 46.44 -3.55
C LEU A 422 -22.62 45.83 -4.37
N CYS A 423 -22.20 46.54 -5.41
CA CYS A 423 -20.96 46.25 -6.12
C CYS A 423 -19.92 47.32 -5.74
N VAL A 424 -18.72 46.89 -5.38
CA VAL A 424 -17.65 47.76 -4.88
C VAL A 424 -16.42 47.59 -5.75
N ARG A 425 -15.92 48.67 -6.33
CA ARG A 425 -14.72 48.67 -7.17
C ARG A 425 -13.53 49.31 -6.46
N LEU A 426 -12.40 48.62 -6.47
CA LEU A 426 -11.12 49.21 -6.07
C LEU A 426 -10.51 49.98 -7.25
N ARG A 427 -10.71 51.30 -7.26
CA ARG A 427 -10.37 52.17 -8.39
C ARG A 427 -8.87 52.22 -8.69
N ASP A 428 -8.05 52.28 -7.66
CA ASP A 428 -6.61 52.53 -7.80
C ASP A 428 -5.81 51.26 -8.14
N LEU A 429 -6.46 50.10 -8.33
CA LEU A 429 -5.78 48.82 -8.53
C LEU A 429 -4.78 48.82 -9.72
N PRO A 430 -5.10 49.35 -10.91
CA PRO A 430 -4.15 49.40 -12.02
C PRO A 430 -2.93 50.29 -11.73
N ALA A 431 -3.15 51.42 -11.03
CA ALA A 431 -2.07 52.32 -10.63
C ALA A 431 -1.16 51.64 -9.60
N ILE A 432 -1.74 50.98 -8.58
CA ILE A 432 -0.99 50.21 -7.58
C ILE A 432 -0.19 49.09 -8.25
N GLU A 433 -0.77 48.36 -9.20
CA GLU A 433 -0.05 47.31 -9.93
C GLU A 433 1.09 47.88 -10.79
N SER A 434 0.91 49.04 -11.42
CA SER A 434 1.98 49.69 -12.18
C SER A 434 3.14 50.18 -11.31
N GLU A 435 2.86 50.62 -10.07
CA GLU A 435 3.85 51.16 -9.14
C GLU A 435 4.55 50.05 -8.32
N GLN A 436 3.82 49.01 -7.90
CA GLN A 436 4.27 48.01 -6.91
C GLN A 436 4.26 46.57 -7.45
N GLY A 437 3.94 46.39 -8.73
CA GLY A 437 3.85 45.08 -9.37
C GLY A 437 2.71 44.20 -8.82
N ARG A 438 2.80 42.91 -9.15
CA ARG A 438 1.80 41.91 -8.75
C ARG A 438 1.67 41.74 -7.23
N GLY A 439 2.74 41.98 -6.48
CA GLY A 439 2.72 41.95 -5.01
C GLY A 439 1.80 43.02 -4.44
N GLY A 440 1.97 44.28 -4.87
CA GLY A 440 1.11 45.38 -4.44
C GLY A 440 -0.36 45.20 -4.85
N ARG A 441 -0.61 44.66 -6.06
CA ARG A 441 -1.95 44.30 -6.52
C ARG A 441 -2.64 43.35 -5.52
N ASN A 442 -2.00 42.25 -5.16
CA ASN A 442 -2.59 41.25 -4.26
C ASN A 442 -2.81 41.80 -2.85
N THR A 443 -1.85 42.56 -2.31
CA THR A 443 -1.99 43.20 -1.00
C THR A 443 -3.16 44.19 -0.98
N ALA A 444 -3.32 44.99 -2.04
CA ALA A 444 -4.44 45.93 -2.14
C ALA A 444 -5.80 45.22 -2.21
N LEU A 445 -5.90 44.09 -2.92
CA LEU A 445 -7.10 43.26 -2.96
C LEU A 445 -7.45 42.65 -1.60
N VAL A 446 -6.46 42.14 -0.86
CA VAL A 446 -6.65 41.59 0.49
C VAL A 446 -7.11 42.68 1.46
N HIS A 447 -6.52 43.88 1.37
CA HIS A 447 -6.91 45.00 2.20
C HIS A 447 -8.32 45.49 1.88
N ALA A 448 -8.71 45.56 0.60
CA ALA A 448 -10.07 45.90 0.20
C ALA A 448 -11.09 44.87 0.71
N ALA A 449 -10.77 43.58 0.62
CA ALA A 449 -11.59 42.51 1.17
C ALA A 449 -11.77 42.64 2.69
N SER A 450 -10.69 42.91 3.42
CA SER A 450 -10.73 43.13 4.87
C SER A 450 -11.55 44.37 5.25
N ALA A 451 -11.47 45.46 4.46
CA ALA A 451 -12.29 46.65 4.66
C ALA A 451 -13.79 46.34 4.51
N LEU A 452 -14.16 45.50 3.55
CA LEU A 452 -15.55 45.07 3.34
C LEU A 452 -16.05 44.18 4.49
N LEU A 453 -15.23 43.21 4.94
CA LEU A 453 -15.58 42.32 6.05
C LEU A 453 -15.78 43.06 7.37
N GLN A 454 -15.08 44.16 7.61
CA GLN A 454 -15.28 45.00 8.81
C GLN A 454 -16.58 45.80 8.77
N VAL A 455 -17.16 46.01 7.58
CA VAL A 455 -18.42 46.76 7.40
C VAL A 455 -19.63 45.82 7.34
N ALA A 456 -19.44 44.61 6.83
CA ALA A 456 -20.45 43.55 6.74
C ALA A 456 -20.96 43.08 8.10
N GLN A 457 -22.24 42.72 8.18
CA GLN A 457 -22.88 42.15 9.36
C GLN A 457 -22.87 40.61 9.32
N PRO A 458 -23.08 39.93 10.47
CA PRO A 458 -23.30 38.48 10.47
C PRO A 458 -24.48 38.10 9.58
N GLY A 459 -24.26 37.22 8.60
CA GLY A 459 -25.25 36.81 7.60
C GLY A 459 -25.06 37.45 6.22
N ASP A 460 -24.38 38.60 6.15
CA ASP A 460 -24.09 39.26 4.87
C ASP A 460 -23.13 38.40 4.02
N THR A 461 -23.38 38.38 2.71
CA THR A 461 -22.52 37.67 1.77
C THR A 461 -21.50 38.63 1.17
N VAL A 462 -20.21 38.36 1.32
CA VAL A 462 -19.12 39.11 0.68
C VAL A 462 -18.41 38.21 -0.32
N GLY A 463 -18.39 38.63 -1.59
CA GLY A 463 -17.81 37.89 -2.69
C GLY A 463 -16.85 38.73 -3.52
N ARG A 464 -15.96 38.06 -4.23
CA ARG A 464 -15.01 38.65 -5.17
C ARG A 464 -15.61 38.60 -6.57
N GLY A 465 -15.82 39.76 -7.18
CA GLY A 465 -16.15 39.90 -8.60
C GLY A 465 -14.91 39.94 -9.50
N ARG A 466 -15.09 40.28 -10.77
CA ARG A 466 -13.98 40.35 -11.74
C ARG A 466 -13.00 41.47 -11.42
N GLU A 467 -11.72 41.22 -11.67
CA GLU A 467 -10.60 42.18 -11.69
C GLU A 467 -10.38 43.06 -10.45
N SER A 468 -11.26 44.01 -10.15
CA SER A 468 -11.20 44.95 -9.03
C SER A 468 -12.53 45.09 -8.29
N ASP A 469 -13.54 44.30 -8.69
CA ASP A 469 -14.91 44.35 -8.17
C ASP A 469 -15.14 43.38 -7.02
N PHE A 470 -15.98 43.78 -6.08
CA PHE A 470 -16.44 42.97 -4.96
C PHE A 470 -17.96 43.09 -4.88
N LEU A 471 -18.60 42.03 -4.43
CA LEU A 471 -20.03 41.98 -4.22
C LEU A 471 -20.30 41.91 -2.72
N LEU A 472 -21.20 42.75 -2.22
CA LEU A 472 -21.71 42.71 -0.86
C LEU A 472 -23.24 42.61 -0.93
N LEU A 473 -23.78 41.55 -0.34
CA LEU A 473 -25.21 41.27 -0.29
C LEU A 473 -25.65 41.25 1.18
N PRO A 474 -26.23 42.35 1.68
CA PRO A 474 -26.85 42.36 2.99
C PRO A 474 -27.99 41.35 3.08
N GLU A 475 -28.06 40.59 4.18
CA GLU A 475 -29.15 39.62 4.34
C GLU A 475 -30.46 40.28 4.78
N ALA A 476 -30.38 41.33 5.60
CA ALA A 476 -31.52 42.10 6.05
C ALA A 476 -31.94 43.18 5.04
N PRO A 477 -33.25 43.46 4.87
CA PRO A 477 -33.72 44.58 4.06
C PRO A 477 -33.23 45.92 4.62
N LEU A 478 -32.81 46.82 3.74
CA LEU A 478 -32.24 48.12 4.09
C LEU A 478 -33.04 49.25 3.44
N SER A 479 -33.48 50.22 4.25
CA SER A 479 -34.06 51.46 3.73
C SER A 479 -33.04 52.23 2.90
N ARG A 480 -33.51 53.12 2.02
CA ARG A 480 -32.67 53.96 1.15
C ARG A 480 -31.51 54.62 1.91
N ASP A 481 -31.83 55.29 3.02
CA ASP A 481 -30.86 56.04 3.81
C ASP A 481 -29.84 55.11 4.48
N LYS A 482 -30.26 53.93 4.93
CA LYS A 482 -29.37 52.91 5.51
C LYS A 482 -28.46 52.30 4.46
N ALA A 483 -28.96 52.00 3.27
CA ALA A 483 -28.17 51.47 2.16
C ALA A 483 -27.13 52.50 1.67
N GLN A 484 -27.52 53.77 1.57
CA GLN A 484 -26.59 54.86 1.26
C GLN A 484 -25.55 55.06 2.36
N SER A 485 -25.95 54.99 3.63
CA SER A 485 -25.03 55.07 4.78
C SER A 485 -24.03 53.92 4.79
N LEU A 486 -24.46 52.70 4.45
CA LEU A 486 -23.60 51.54 4.30
C LEU A 486 -22.56 51.76 3.19
N ALA A 487 -22.98 52.26 2.02
CA ALA A 487 -22.08 52.57 0.91
C ALA A 487 -21.04 53.65 1.28
N VAL A 488 -21.47 54.72 1.97
CA VAL A 488 -20.55 55.76 2.46
C VAL A 488 -19.55 55.20 3.48
N ARG A 489 -19.99 54.32 4.38
CA ARG A 489 -19.12 53.63 5.33
C ARG A 489 -18.06 52.77 4.62
N ILE A 490 -18.42 52.04 3.56
CA ILE A 490 -17.47 51.26 2.76
C ILE A 490 -16.40 52.18 2.14
N VAL A 491 -16.80 53.29 1.52
CA VAL A 491 -15.87 54.26 0.94
C VAL A 491 -14.95 54.86 2.01
N ALA A 492 -15.50 55.24 3.16
CA ALA A 492 -14.73 55.79 4.27
C ALA A 492 -13.74 54.76 4.86
N GLN A 493 -14.15 53.49 4.96
CA GLN A 493 -13.30 52.41 5.48
C GLN A 493 -12.08 52.19 4.61
N GLY A 494 -12.25 52.20 3.28
CA GLY A 494 -11.13 52.09 2.32
C GLY A 494 -10.10 53.22 2.48
N LEU A 495 -10.55 54.42 2.84
CA LEU A 495 -9.68 55.59 3.06
C LEU A 495 -9.04 55.64 4.45
N SER A 496 -9.44 54.77 5.37
CA SER A 496 -8.99 54.80 6.77
C SER A 496 -7.48 54.49 6.90
N ARG A 497 -6.88 54.95 8.00
CA ARG A 497 -5.44 54.74 8.27
C ARG A 497 -5.05 53.25 8.36
N ALA A 498 -6.00 52.39 8.72
CA ALA A 498 -5.78 50.95 8.90
C ALA A 498 -5.47 50.20 7.59
N PHE A 499 -5.92 50.73 6.44
CA PHE A 499 -5.78 50.06 5.14
C PHE A 499 -4.80 50.73 4.19
N ARG A 500 -3.98 51.65 4.70
CA ARG A 500 -2.91 52.29 3.92
C ARG A 500 -1.90 51.24 3.47
N THR A 501 -1.66 51.14 2.17
CA THR A 501 -0.64 50.22 1.65
C THR A 501 0.75 50.64 2.14
N VAL A 502 1.51 49.65 2.62
CA VAL A 502 2.87 49.84 3.14
C VAL A 502 3.77 50.22 1.96
N GLU A 503 4.30 51.45 2.04
CA GLU A 503 5.43 52.10 1.33
C GLU A 503 5.15 53.59 1.07
N ARG A 504 3.88 54.01 0.91
CA ARG A 504 3.54 55.43 0.64
C ARG A 504 2.28 55.96 1.33
N GLY A 505 1.60 55.16 2.17
CA GLY A 505 0.54 55.68 3.03
C GLY A 505 -0.73 56.15 2.29
N ARG A 506 -0.98 55.70 1.06
CA ARG A 506 -2.22 56.01 0.31
C ARG A 506 -3.35 55.09 0.82
N GLY A 507 -4.52 55.67 1.08
CA GLY A 507 -5.75 54.89 1.34
C GLY A 507 -6.28 54.26 0.06
N LEU A 508 -7.12 53.23 0.20
CA LEU A 508 -7.77 52.57 -0.92
C LEU A 508 -9.02 53.35 -1.35
N ARG A 509 -9.05 53.82 -2.61
CA ARG A 509 -10.25 54.45 -3.16
C ARG A 509 -11.23 53.38 -3.63
N LEU A 510 -12.23 53.13 -2.80
CA LEU A 510 -13.38 52.28 -3.15
C LEU A 510 -14.49 53.13 -3.75
N GLN A 511 -15.13 52.63 -4.80
CA GLN A 511 -16.37 53.17 -5.36
C GLN A 511 -17.47 52.14 -5.17
N VAL A 512 -18.68 52.59 -4.84
CA VAL A 512 -19.78 51.69 -4.50
C VAL A 512 -21.00 52.02 -5.36
N CYS A 513 -21.54 51.02 -6.03
CA CYS A 513 -22.83 51.09 -6.70
C CYS A 513 -23.83 50.23 -5.92
N VAL A 514 -24.99 50.78 -5.61
CA VAL A 514 -26.04 50.13 -4.81
C VAL A 514 -27.27 49.94 -5.68
N ALA A 515 -27.71 48.70 -5.88
CA ALA A 515 -28.99 48.41 -6.50
C ALA A 515 -30.04 48.15 -5.43
N ARG A 516 -31.17 48.85 -5.55
CA ARG A 516 -32.31 48.70 -4.64
C ARG A 516 -33.42 47.89 -5.29
N GLY A 517 -34.27 47.30 -4.44
CA GLY A 517 -35.47 46.60 -4.87
C GLY A 517 -35.15 45.37 -5.70
N LEU A 518 -34.41 44.41 -5.12
CA LEU A 518 -33.96 43.20 -5.83
C LEU A 518 -35.08 42.43 -6.54
N ALA A 519 -36.32 42.50 -6.04
CA ALA A 519 -37.48 41.86 -6.65
C ALA A 519 -37.79 42.36 -8.08
N ALA A 520 -37.47 43.62 -8.39
CA ALA A 520 -37.73 44.22 -9.70
C ALA A 520 -36.68 43.85 -10.77
N TRP A 521 -35.62 43.15 -10.38
CA TRP A 521 -34.56 42.75 -11.30
C TRP A 521 -34.83 41.35 -11.86
N PRO A 522 -34.62 41.13 -13.17
CA PRO A 522 -35.00 39.87 -13.82
C PRO A 522 -34.12 38.70 -13.41
N ASP A 523 -32.80 38.90 -13.36
CA ASP A 523 -31.82 37.89 -12.99
C ASP A 523 -30.53 38.51 -12.40
N ALA A 524 -29.68 37.65 -11.82
CA ALA A 524 -28.41 38.06 -11.24
C ALA A 524 -27.37 38.58 -12.27
N PRO A 525 -27.21 37.97 -13.46
CA PRO A 525 -26.30 38.49 -14.49
C PRO A 525 -26.65 39.92 -14.94
N THR A 526 -27.92 40.22 -15.23
CA THR A 526 -28.33 41.57 -15.65
C THR A 526 -28.12 42.58 -14.53
N LEU A 527 -28.47 42.24 -13.29
CA LEU A 527 -28.22 43.12 -12.16
C LEU A 527 -26.73 43.39 -11.94
N LEU A 528 -25.88 42.36 -12.05
CA LEU A 528 -24.44 42.54 -11.93
C LEU A 528 -23.89 43.44 -13.04
N SER A 529 -24.35 43.27 -14.29
CA SER A 529 -23.91 44.12 -15.40
C SER A 529 -24.29 45.59 -15.18
N GLU A 530 -25.50 45.86 -14.71
CA GLU A 530 -25.97 47.23 -14.44
C GLU A 530 -25.23 47.89 -13.28
N LEU A 531 -24.97 47.12 -12.22
CA LEU A 531 -24.09 47.56 -11.12
C LEU A 531 -22.69 47.91 -11.61
N GLN A 532 -22.12 47.11 -12.52
CA GLN A 532 -20.80 47.36 -13.11
C GLN A 532 -20.80 48.57 -14.05
N THR A 533 -21.85 48.75 -14.85
CA THR A 533 -22.02 49.95 -15.68
C THR A 533 -22.13 51.21 -14.83
N GLY A 534 -22.86 51.18 -13.71
CA GLY A 534 -22.87 52.28 -12.74
C GLY A 534 -21.48 52.56 -12.14
N LEU A 535 -20.70 51.52 -11.85
CA LEU A 535 -19.31 51.72 -11.41
C LEU A 535 -18.42 52.33 -12.49
N ASP A 536 -18.63 52.00 -13.78
CA ASP A 536 -17.93 52.62 -14.90
C ASP A 536 -18.28 54.12 -15.05
N GLU A 537 -19.54 54.50 -14.84
CA GLU A 537 -19.98 55.90 -14.82
C GLU A 537 -19.39 56.68 -13.64
N LEU A 538 -19.36 56.07 -12.45
CA LEU A 538 -18.68 56.63 -11.27
C LEU A 538 -17.18 56.82 -11.52
N ALA A 539 -16.53 55.91 -12.22
CA ALA A 539 -15.10 56.03 -12.54
C ALA A 539 -14.81 57.27 -13.42
N ARG A 540 -15.75 57.67 -14.29
CA ARG A 540 -15.69 58.92 -15.08
C ARG A 540 -15.93 60.18 -14.27
N THR A 541 -16.51 60.07 -13.07
CA THR A 541 -16.95 61.21 -12.25
C THR A 541 -16.21 61.27 -10.90
N PRO A 542 -14.96 61.78 -10.84
CA PRO A 542 -14.03 61.54 -9.73
C PRO A 542 -14.44 62.08 -8.36
N ARG A 543 -15.43 62.99 -8.29
CA ARG A 543 -15.94 63.55 -7.02
C ARG A 543 -17.03 62.69 -6.36
N ARG A 544 -17.59 61.68 -7.04
CA ARG A 544 -18.63 60.81 -6.49
C ARG A 544 -18.05 59.42 -6.19
N GLY A 545 -18.24 58.96 -4.95
CA GLY A 545 -17.82 57.63 -4.50
C GLY A 545 -18.97 56.61 -4.41
N VAL A 546 -20.23 57.07 -4.52
CA VAL A 546 -21.43 56.24 -4.37
C VAL A 546 -22.44 56.58 -5.46
N GLN A 547 -23.05 55.56 -6.07
CA GLN A 547 -24.20 55.65 -6.98
C GLN A 547 -25.27 54.68 -6.51
N VAL A 548 -26.53 55.11 -6.61
CA VAL A 548 -27.69 54.28 -6.28
C VAL A 548 -28.50 54.09 -7.55
N LEU A 549 -28.72 52.83 -7.93
CA LEU A 549 -29.59 52.42 -9.01
C LEU A 549 -30.98 52.15 -8.40
N GLU A 550 -31.97 52.90 -8.89
CA GLU A 550 -33.37 52.62 -8.59
C GLU A 550 -33.85 51.46 -9.49
N PRO A 551 -34.85 50.69 -9.05
CA PRO A 551 -35.36 49.56 -9.83
C PRO A 551 -35.88 50.01 -11.22
N PRO A 552 -35.77 49.17 -12.25
CA PRO A 552 -36.25 49.50 -13.60
C PRO A 552 -37.75 49.84 -13.56
N ALA A 553 -38.13 50.94 -14.22
CA ALA A 553 -39.52 51.42 -14.22
C ALA A 553 -40.41 50.44 -15.00
N GLY A 554 -41.34 49.78 -14.31
CA GLY A 554 -42.36 48.90 -14.91
C GLY A 554 -42.38 47.45 -14.44
N ALA A 555 -41.83 47.13 -13.27
CA ALA A 555 -42.00 45.82 -12.61
C ALA A 555 -43.25 45.79 -11.71
#